data_AF-V4T812-F1
#
_entry.id   AF-V4T812-F1
#
_cell.length_a   1.000
_cell.length_b   1.000
_cell.length_c   1.000
_cell.angle_alpha   90.00
_cell.angle_beta   90.00
_cell.angle_gamma   90.00
#
_symmetry.space_group_name_H-M   'P 1'
#
loop_
_entity.id
_entity.type
_entity.pdbx_description
1 polymer ?
#
loop_
_entity_poly.entity_id
_entity_poly.type
_entity_poly.pdbx_seq_one_letter_code
_entity_poly.pdbx_strand_id
1 'polypeptide(L)'
;MQTKLHNRGATLVGVDKFGNKYYQKLDEQFGRHRWVEYAEKSRYNASQVPPEWHGWLHCMTDHTGDELLMLKPKRYGLEHRENLSGEGEEFIYHSKGHFLNPEQRDWSRYQPWEPSKKE
;
A
#
# COMPACT_ATOMS: atom_id res chain seq x y z
N MET A 1 -12.88 -17.16 7.95
CA MET A 1 -13.93 -17.53 8.94
C MET A 1 -13.63 -16.98 10.34
N GLN A 2 -12.38 -17.02 10.83
CA GLN A 2 -12.02 -16.55 12.18
C GLN A 2 -12.35 -15.07 12.45
N THR A 3 -12.13 -14.17 11.48
CA THR A 3 -12.46 -12.74 11.62
C THR A 3 -13.95 -12.49 11.86
N LYS A 4 -14.84 -13.28 11.25
CA LYS A 4 -16.29 -13.17 11.47
C LYS A 4 -16.69 -13.54 12.90
N LEU A 5 -15.96 -14.44 13.55
CA LEU A 5 -16.15 -14.76 14.97
C LEU A 5 -15.65 -13.61 15.86
N HIS A 6 -14.45 -13.07 15.58
CA HIS A 6 -13.92 -11.94 16.34
C HIS A 6 -14.79 -10.69 16.25
N ASN A 7 -15.47 -10.47 15.13
CA ASN A 7 -16.39 -9.34 14.97
C ASN A 7 -17.57 -9.36 15.95
N ARG A 8 -17.90 -10.52 16.55
CA ARG A 8 -18.96 -10.60 17.57
C ARG A 8 -18.48 -9.92 18.85
N GLY A 9 -19.11 -8.80 19.18
CA GLY A 9 -18.74 -7.98 20.35
C GLY A 9 -17.54 -7.06 20.12
N ALA A 10 -17.09 -6.89 18.88
CA ALA A 10 -16.09 -5.89 18.53
C ALA A 10 -16.75 -4.59 18.08
N THR A 11 -16.09 -3.47 18.38
CA THR A 11 -16.53 -2.14 17.95
C THR A 11 -15.93 -1.81 16.60
N LEU A 12 -16.77 -1.34 15.66
CA LEU A 12 -16.31 -0.81 14.38
C LEU A 12 -15.75 0.59 14.61
N VAL A 13 -14.45 0.78 14.36
CA VAL A 13 -13.73 2.04 14.59
C VAL A 13 -13.80 2.94 13.36
N GLY A 14 -13.68 2.37 12.16
CA GLY A 14 -13.76 3.14 10.92
C GLY A 14 -13.73 2.26 9.68
N VAL A 15 -13.90 2.92 8.53
CA VAL A 15 -13.90 2.30 7.21
C VAL A 15 -13.05 3.15 6.28
N ASP A 16 -12.07 2.54 5.62
CA ASP A 16 -11.25 3.27 4.65
C ASP A 16 -11.95 3.46 3.29
N LYS A 17 -11.30 4.24 2.42
CA LYS A 17 -11.77 4.50 1.05
C LYS A 17 -11.87 3.24 0.17
N PHE A 18 -11.19 2.15 0.51
CA PHE A 18 -11.26 0.88 -0.21
C PHE A 18 -12.38 -0.03 0.35
N GLY A 19 -13.05 0.41 1.41
CA GLY A 19 -14.13 -0.33 2.07
C GLY A 19 -13.64 -1.32 3.13
N ASN A 20 -12.35 -1.34 3.47
CA ASN A 20 -11.84 -2.18 4.54
C ASN A 20 -12.36 -1.65 5.88
N LYS A 21 -12.83 -2.56 6.73
CA LYS A 21 -13.46 -2.22 8.01
C LYS A 21 -12.49 -2.53 9.15
N TYR A 22 -12.25 -1.56 10.02
CA TYR A 22 -11.31 -1.66 11.12
C TYR A 22 -12.05 -1.85 12.43
N TYR A 23 -11.72 -2.92 13.14
CA TYR A 23 -12.41 -3.32 14.37
C TYR A 23 -11.46 -3.30 15.55
N GLN A 24 -12.01 -2.97 16.72
CA GLN A 24 -11.30 -3.01 17.98
C GLN A 24 -12.14 -3.73 19.05
N LYS A 25 -11.45 -4.51 19.89
CA LYS A 25 -12.03 -5.14 21.08
C LYS A 25 -10.98 -5.18 22.19
N LEU A 26 -11.08 -4.22 23.11
CA LEU A 26 -10.08 -4.00 24.18
C LEU A 26 -10.02 -5.14 25.22
N ASP A 27 -11.09 -5.91 25.34
CA ASP A 27 -11.16 -7.07 26.26
C ASP A 27 -10.39 -8.29 25.72
N GLU A 28 -9.94 -8.26 24.46
CA GLU A 28 -9.18 -9.34 23.83
C GLU A 28 -7.68 -9.24 24.17
N GLN A 29 -6.96 -10.34 23.99
CA GLN A 29 -5.51 -10.38 24.20
C GLN A 29 -4.77 -9.27 23.43
N PHE A 30 -3.78 -8.65 24.08
CA PHE A 30 -2.89 -7.67 23.45
C PHE A 30 -2.27 -8.25 22.16
N GLY A 31 -2.21 -7.44 21.10
CA GLY A 31 -1.85 -7.86 19.74
C GLY A 31 -2.99 -8.46 18.90
N ARG A 32 -4.11 -8.89 19.50
CA ARG A 32 -5.30 -9.39 18.79
C ARG A 32 -6.53 -8.48 18.92
N HIS A 33 -6.42 -7.43 19.72
CA HIS A 33 -7.48 -6.47 20.02
C HIS A 33 -7.80 -5.50 18.88
N ARG A 34 -6.98 -5.42 17.81
CA ARG A 34 -7.24 -4.66 16.59
C ARG A 34 -7.09 -5.57 15.38
N TRP A 35 -8.01 -5.49 14.44
CA TRP A 35 -7.89 -6.19 13.16
C TRP A 35 -8.65 -5.46 12.05
N VAL A 36 -8.33 -5.82 10.82
CA VAL A 36 -9.02 -5.36 9.62
C VAL A 36 -9.83 -6.49 9.00
N GLU A 37 -11.03 -6.17 8.55
CA GLU A 37 -11.79 -6.99 7.63
C GLU A 37 -11.74 -6.35 6.25
N TYR A 38 -10.94 -6.95 5.35
CA TYR A 38 -10.82 -6.48 3.96
C TYR A 38 -12.16 -6.48 3.23
N ALA A 39 -12.37 -5.48 2.38
CA ALA A 39 -13.57 -5.41 1.53
C ALA A 39 -13.60 -6.57 0.53
N GLU A 40 -12.49 -6.74 -0.19
CA GLU A 40 -12.29 -7.83 -1.13
C GLU A 40 -12.19 -9.17 -0.36
N LYS A 41 -13.00 -10.16 -0.76
CA LYS A 41 -13.09 -11.44 -0.05
C LYS A 41 -12.31 -12.55 -0.73
N SER A 42 -12.14 -12.47 -2.05
CA SER A 42 -11.52 -13.53 -2.82
C SER A 42 -10.00 -13.39 -2.84
N ARG A 43 -9.49 -12.19 -3.16
CA ARG A 43 -8.05 -11.90 -3.29
C ARG A 43 -7.63 -10.78 -2.35
N TYR A 44 -7.85 -10.97 -1.05
CA TYR A 44 -7.37 -10.02 -0.05
C TYR A 44 -5.85 -10.11 0.10
N ASN A 45 -5.20 -8.97 0.28
CA ASN A 45 -3.75 -8.86 0.48
C ASN A 45 -3.45 -7.90 1.64
N ALA A 46 -2.45 -8.23 2.45
CA ALA A 46 -2.04 -7.40 3.59
C ALA A 46 -1.66 -5.96 3.20
N SER A 47 -1.15 -5.77 1.98
CA SER A 47 -0.76 -4.46 1.45
C SER A 47 -1.94 -3.58 1.03
N GLN A 48 -3.19 -4.03 1.13
CA GLN A 48 -4.38 -3.23 0.81
C GLN A 48 -4.72 -2.18 1.88
N VAL A 49 -4.15 -2.30 3.08
CA VAL A 49 -4.33 -1.32 4.16
C VAL A 49 -3.57 -0.04 3.81
N PRO A 50 -4.22 1.13 3.77
CA PRO A 50 -3.55 2.38 3.46
C PRO A 50 -2.70 2.88 4.64
N PRO A 51 -1.74 3.79 4.40
CA PRO A 51 -0.79 4.24 5.41
C PRO A 51 -1.43 4.82 6.67
N GLU A 52 -2.54 5.54 6.52
CA GLU A 52 -3.30 6.15 7.61
C GLU A 52 -3.85 5.09 8.59
N TRP A 53 -4.26 3.92 8.11
CA TRP A 53 -4.77 2.84 8.95
C TRP A 53 -3.69 1.84 9.38
N HIS A 54 -2.60 1.75 8.63
CA HIS A 54 -1.48 0.86 8.93
C HIS A 54 -0.86 1.17 10.30
N GLY A 55 -0.67 2.45 10.63
CA GLY A 55 -0.16 2.89 11.93
C GLY A 55 -1.02 2.38 13.11
N TRP A 56 -2.33 2.61 13.00
CA TRP A 56 -3.30 2.21 14.02
C TRP A 56 -3.42 0.69 14.17
N LEU A 57 -3.47 -0.04 13.05
CA LEU A 57 -3.59 -1.49 13.01
C LEU A 57 -2.39 -2.19 13.67
N HIS A 58 -1.18 -1.67 13.42
CA HIS A 58 0.07 -2.20 13.98
C HIS A 58 0.39 -1.68 15.37
N CYS A 59 -0.54 -0.98 16.04
CA CYS A 59 -0.35 -0.43 17.38
C CYS A 59 0.86 0.52 17.48
N MET A 60 1.23 1.19 16.37
CA MET A 60 2.28 2.22 16.37
C MET A 60 1.76 3.56 16.89
N THR A 61 0.46 3.81 16.70
CA THR A 61 -0.25 5.01 17.14
C THR A 61 -1.68 4.65 17.52
N ASP A 62 -2.28 5.45 18.40
CA ASP A 62 -3.69 5.34 18.77
C ASP A 62 -4.58 6.26 17.92
N HIS A 63 -3.98 7.15 17.11
CA HIS A 63 -4.71 7.95 16.14
C HIS A 63 -5.37 7.05 15.09
N THR A 64 -6.65 7.30 14.82
CA THR A 64 -7.40 6.54 13.82
C THR A 64 -6.97 6.95 12.40
N GLY A 65 -7.28 6.12 11.41
CA GLY A 65 -6.97 6.45 10.03
C GLY A 65 -7.68 7.71 9.55
N ASP A 66 -8.89 7.99 10.04
CA ASP A 66 -9.64 9.21 9.71
C ASP A 66 -8.94 10.49 10.23
N GLU A 67 -8.37 10.44 11.44
CA GLU A 67 -7.59 11.54 12.00
C GLU A 67 -6.32 11.80 11.18
N LEU A 68 -5.59 10.74 10.81
CA LEU A 68 -4.37 10.85 10.02
C LEU A 68 -4.64 11.24 8.57
N LEU A 69 -5.81 10.89 8.02
CA LEU A 69 -6.21 11.27 6.67
C LEU A 69 -6.35 12.80 6.56
N MET A 70 -6.77 13.50 7.62
CA MET A 70 -6.82 14.97 7.66
C MET A 70 -5.43 15.61 7.55
N LEU A 71 -4.38 14.89 7.94
CA LEU A 71 -2.98 15.33 7.88
C LEU A 71 -2.29 14.96 6.55
N LYS A 72 -2.97 14.24 5.65
CA LYS A 72 -2.39 13.80 4.37
C LYS A 72 -1.93 15.02 3.55
N PRO A 73 -0.67 15.04 3.06
CA PRO A 73 -0.15 16.19 2.32
C PRO A 73 -0.85 16.35 0.98
N LYS A 74 -1.53 17.49 0.78
CA LYS A 74 -2.35 17.73 -0.43
C LYS A 74 -1.54 17.94 -1.72
N ARG A 75 -0.32 18.47 -1.63
CA ARG A 75 0.47 18.88 -2.82
C ARG A 75 1.12 17.69 -3.56
N TYR A 76 1.58 16.69 -2.81
CA TYR A 76 2.37 15.57 -3.35
C TYR A 76 1.90 14.21 -2.83
N GLY A 77 0.84 14.18 -2.03
CA GLY A 77 0.30 12.94 -1.48
C GLY A 77 -0.24 12.08 -2.60
N LEU A 78 0.37 10.91 -2.76
CA LEU A 78 -0.09 9.90 -3.70
C LEU A 78 -1.23 9.09 -3.08
N GLU A 79 -2.04 8.50 -3.95
CA GLU A 79 -3.03 7.52 -3.53
C GLU A 79 -2.37 6.19 -3.24
N HIS A 80 -2.84 5.53 -2.18
CA HIS A 80 -2.39 4.18 -1.85
C HIS A 80 -2.62 3.22 -3.02
N ARG A 81 -1.62 2.40 -3.31
CA ARG A 81 -1.68 1.29 -4.26
C ARG A 81 -1.19 0.05 -3.53
N GLU A 82 -1.96 -1.03 -3.64
CA GLU A 82 -1.53 -2.32 -3.10
C GLU A 82 -0.27 -2.83 -3.82
N ASN A 83 0.39 -3.81 -3.21
CA ASN A 83 1.54 -4.44 -3.82
C ASN A 83 1.10 -5.42 -4.91
N LEU A 84 1.30 -5.05 -6.18
CA LEU A 84 0.99 -5.84 -7.37
C LEU A 84 2.19 -6.68 -7.86
N SER A 85 3.15 -6.97 -6.97
CA SER A 85 4.29 -7.82 -7.30
C SER A 85 3.82 -9.20 -7.79
N GLY A 86 4.19 -9.56 -9.01
CA GLY A 86 3.83 -10.85 -9.64
C GLY A 86 2.57 -10.83 -10.52
N GLU A 87 1.84 -9.71 -10.61
CA GLU A 87 0.63 -9.58 -11.45
C GLU A 87 0.93 -9.06 -12.88
N GLY A 88 2.21 -9.03 -13.28
CA GLY A 88 2.67 -8.65 -14.63
C GLY A 88 3.71 -7.52 -14.62
N GLU A 89 4.60 -7.52 -15.62
CA GLU A 89 5.75 -6.60 -15.71
C GLU A 89 5.32 -5.12 -15.74
N GLU A 90 4.15 -4.80 -16.32
CA GLU A 90 3.63 -3.42 -16.39
C GLU A 90 3.26 -2.83 -15.02
N PHE A 91 2.91 -3.68 -14.04
CA PHE A 91 2.53 -3.25 -12.69
C PHE A 91 3.71 -3.25 -11.72
N ILE A 92 4.80 -3.94 -12.06
CA ILE A 92 5.96 -4.12 -11.22
C ILE A 92 6.95 -2.97 -11.47
N TYR A 93 7.64 -2.57 -10.41
CA TYR A 93 8.69 -1.57 -10.53
C TYR A 93 9.95 -2.17 -11.18
N HIS A 94 10.38 -1.56 -12.28
CA HIS A 94 11.66 -1.85 -12.91
C HIS A 94 12.65 -0.71 -12.71
N SER A 95 13.90 -1.04 -12.38
CA SER A 95 14.97 -0.04 -12.28
C SER A 95 15.27 0.58 -13.65
N LYS A 96 15.91 1.76 -13.66
CA LYS A 96 16.17 2.50 -14.90
C LYS A 96 17.11 1.78 -15.89
N GLY A 97 17.88 0.79 -15.45
CA GLY A 97 18.75 0.00 -16.34
C GLY A 97 18.13 -1.32 -16.81
N HIS A 98 16.97 -1.69 -16.27
CA HIS A 98 16.34 -2.98 -16.52
C HIS A 98 15.82 -3.08 -17.96
N PHE A 99 16.01 -4.22 -18.63
CA PHE A 99 15.61 -4.41 -20.03
C PHE A 99 14.10 -4.27 -20.28
N LEU A 100 13.27 -4.60 -19.28
CA LEU A 100 11.81 -4.46 -19.39
C LEU A 100 11.30 -3.05 -19.05
N ASN A 101 12.18 -2.14 -18.62
CA ASN A 101 11.79 -0.76 -18.38
C ASN A 101 11.70 -0.02 -19.73
N PRO A 102 10.54 0.56 -20.10
CA PRO A 102 10.40 1.29 -21.37
C PRO A 102 11.31 2.52 -21.44
N GLU A 103 11.66 3.12 -20.31
CA GLU A 103 12.56 4.29 -20.21
C GLU A 103 13.96 3.86 -19.77
N GLN A 104 14.60 2.99 -20.55
CA GLN A 104 15.94 2.51 -20.23
C GLN A 104 16.95 3.67 -20.27
N ARG A 105 17.59 3.92 -19.14
CA ARG A 105 18.60 4.95 -18.97
C ARG A 105 19.97 4.42 -19.39
N ASP A 106 20.61 5.18 -20.27
CA ASP A 106 22.05 5.05 -20.50
C ASP A 106 22.84 5.72 -19.35
N TRP A 107 23.84 5.02 -18.84
CA TRP A 107 24.74 5.46 -17.77
C TRP A 107 26.09 5.95 -18.28
N SER A 108 26.27 6.02 -19.61
CA SER A 108 27.45 6.59 -20.24
C SER A 108 27.75 7.99 -19.69
N ARG A 109 28.96 8.16 -19.14
CA ARG A 109 29.43 9.43 -18.57
C ARG A 109 30.13 10.33 -19.59
N TYR A 110 30.32 9.81 -20.80
CA TYR A 110 30.95 10.47 -21.92
C TYR A 110 30.07 10.28 -23.14
N GLN A 111 30.22 11.16 -24.13
CA GLN A 111 29.60 11.01 -25.43
C GLN A 111 30.67 10.47 -26.38
N PRO A 112 30.48 9.28 -26.99
CA PRO A 112 31.41 8.78 -27.99
C PRO A 112 31.40 9.71 -29.20
N TRP A 113 32.53 9.79 -29.90
CA TRP A 113 32.57 10.50 -31.17
C TRP A 113 31.84 9.70 -32.26
N GLU A 114 30.86 10.31 -32.92
CA GLU A 114 30.12 9.72 -34.03
C GLU A 114 30.63 10.29 -35.37
N PRO A 115 31.24 9.48 -36.26
CA PRO A 115 31.69 9.95 -37.56
C PRO A 115 30.51 10.34 -38.45
N SER A 116 30.62 11.46 -39.17
CA SER A 116 29.71 11.76 -40.27
C SER A 116 29.89 10.71 -41.38
N LYS A 117 28.86 9.91 -41.68
CA LYS A 117 28.86 9.06 -42.87
C LYS A 117 29.01 9.96 -44.10
N LYS A 118 30.06 9.76 -44.91
CA LYS A 118 30.12 10.33 -46.26
C LYS A 118 29.21 9.50 -47.15
N GLU A 119 28.36 10.19 -47.92
CA GLU A 119 27.47 9.61 -48.94
C GLU A 119 28.26 8.87 -50.04
#